data_AF-A0AAV0P8Z9-F1
#
_entry.id   AF-A0AAV0P8Z9-F1
#
_cell.length_a   1.000
_cell.length_b   1.000
_cell.length_c   1.000
_cell.angle_alpha   90.00
_cell.angle_beta   90.00
_cell.angle_gamma   90.00
#
_symmetry.space_group_name_H-M   'P 1'
#
loop_
_entity.id
_entity.type
_entity.pdbx_description
1 polymer ?
#
loop_
_entity_poly.entity_id
_entity_poly.type
_entity_poly.pdbx_seq_one_letter_code
_entity_poly.pdbx_strand_id
1 'polypeptide(L)'
;MELSLDLGLVHVSKTVAECLEEVAKVKDVGQKLSRLDDYVNRLEDERRKIEVFRRELPLCMLLLNDAILKLKEEALRCKELNDRAAAGQGDGEEGEMMNKKSWMDSVQLWKTGDSNLVESDSEPKQ
;
A
#
# COMPACT_ATOMS: atom_id res chain seq x y z
N MET A 1 -34.32 40.34 2.64
CA MET A 1 -33.96 39.04 2.06
C MET A 1 -32.86 38.47 2.93
N GLU A 2 -33.17 37.48 3.76
CA GLU A 2 -32.16 36.75 4.52
C GLU A 2 -31.48 35.76 3.56
N LEU A 3 -30.16 35.86 3.43
CA LEU A 3 -29.36 34.87 2.73
C LEU A 3 -28.93 33.83 3.77
N SER A 4 -29.69 32.75 3.89
CA SER A 4 -29.25 31.59 4.67
C SER A 4 -28.09 30.93 3.91
N LEU A 5 -26.87 31.11 4.41
CA LEU A 5 -25.73 30.31 3.97
C LEU A 5 -25.93 28.91 4.54
N ASP A 6 -26.45 28.01 3.72
CA ASP A 6 -26.60 26.60 4.08
C ASP A 6 -25.20 25.97 4.13
N LEU A 7 -24.55 26.02 5.30
CA LEU A 7 -23.27 25.36 5.60
C LEU A 7 -23.41 23.83 5.65
N GLY A 8 -24.59 23.26 5.35
CA GLY A 8 -24.83 21.83 5.24
C GLY A 8 -24.06 21.15 4.10
N LEU A 9 -23.41 21.91 3.21
CA LEU A 9 -22.58 21.39 2.13
C LEU A 9 -21.07 21.37 2.46
N VAL A 10 -20.67 21.35 3.74
CA VAL A 10 -19.31 20.95 4.08
C VAL A 10 -19.21 19.45 3.80
N HIS A 11 -18.96 19.10 2.54
CA HIS A 11 -18.55 17.75 2.18
C HIS A 11 -17.24 17.48 2.91
N VAL A 12 -17.33 16.76 4.03
CA VAL A 12 -16.14 16.25 4.72
C VAL A 12 -15.53 15.21 3.79
N SER A 13 -14.49 15.63 3.06
CA SER A 13 -13.74 14.75 2.19
C SER A 13 -13.18 13.62 3.03
N LYS A 14 -13.54 12.38 2.68
CA LYS A 14 -12.92 11.20 3.27
C LYS A 14 -11.43 11.20 2.98
N THR A 15 -10.65 10.83 3.96
CA THR A 15 -9.22 10.58 3.80
C THR A 15 -8.99 9.29 3.02
N VAL A 16 -7.81 9.15 2.41
CA VAL A 16 -7.40 7.92 1.73
C VAL A 16 -7.45 6.71 2.67
N ALA A 17 -7.14 6.90 3.95
CA ALA A 17 -7.20 5.84 4.94
C ALA A 17 -8.63 5.31 5.14
N GLU A 18 -9.61 6.22 5.28
CA GLU A 18 -11.03 5.85 5.39
C GLU A 18 -11.53 5.16 4.11
N CYS A 19 -11.12 5.65 2.93
CA CYS A 19 -11.46 5.00 1.67
C CYS A 19 -10.93 3.56 1.61
N LEU A 20 -9.68 3.34 2.01
CA LEU A 20 -9.07 2.02 2.04
C LEU A 20 -9.73 1.10 3.06
N GLU A 21 -10.09 1.61 4.23
CA GLU A 21 -10.83 0.85 5.25
C GLU A 21 -12.21 0.42 4.74
N GLU A 22 -12.93 1.32 4.04
CA GLU A 22 -14.21 1.00 3.41
C GLU A 22 -14.07 -0.06 2.33
N VAL A 23 -13.03 0.01 1.51
CA VAL A 23 -12.74 -0.98 0.46
C VAL A 23 -12.38 -2.33 1.10
N ALA A 24 -11.61 -2.34 2.19
CA ALA A 24 -11.25 -3.56 2.91
C ALA A 24 -12.47 -4.33 3.44
N LYS A 25 -13.52 -3.60 3.88
CA LYS A 25 -14.77 -4.19 4.39
C LYS A 25 -15.64 -4.84 3.30
N VAL A 26 -15.49 -4.45 2.03
CA VAL A 26 -16.23 -5.05 0.92
C VAL A 26 -15.70 -6.48 0.69
N LYS A 27 -16.58 -7.45 0.39
CA LYS A 27 -16.16 -8.83 0.11
C LYS A 27 -15.89 -9.06 -1.38
N ASP A 28 -16.74 -8.52 -2.23
CA ASP A 28 -16.67 -8.69 -3.68
C ASP A 28 -15.55 -7.83 -4.29
N VAL A 29 -14.68 -8.47 -5.09
CA VAL A 29 -13.53 -7.77 -5.68
C VAL A 29 -13.96 -6.80 -6.77
N GLY A 30 -15.00 -7.11 -7.55
CA GLY A 30 -15.54 -6.20 -8.56
C GLY A 30 -16.02 -4.88 -7.94
N GLN A 31 -16.76 -4.97 -6.84
CA GLN A 31 -17.20 -3.81 -6.05
C GLN A 31 -16.03 -3.05 -5.42
N LYS A 32 -15.00 -3.73 -4.92
CA LYS A 32 -13.77 -3.07 -4.44
C LYS A 32 -13.13 -2.22 -5.53
N LEU A 33 -12.95 -2.81 -6.72
CA LEU A 33 -12.33 -2.15 -7.86
C LEU A 33 -13.15 -0.94 -8.32
N SER A 34 -14.47 -1.08 -8.42
CA SER A 34 -15.36 0.04 -8.77
C SER A 34 -15.23 1.19 -7.78
N ARG A 35 -15.23 0.90 -6.47
CA ARG A 35 -15.07 1.95 -5.45
C ARG A 35 -13.71 2.64 -5.51
N LEU A 36 -12.64 1.88 -5.69
CA LEU A 36 -11.30 2.43 -5.84
C LEU A 36 -11.21 3.33 -7.08
N ASP A 37 -11.79 2.90 -8.20
CA ASP A 37 -11.83 3.69 -9.44
C ASP A 37 -12.61 5.00 -9.25
N ASP A 38 -13.78 4.95 -8.59
CA ASP A 38 -14.57 6.14 -8.25
C ASP A 38 -13.75 7.14 -7.42
N TYR A 39 -13.01 6.66 -6.41
CA TYR A 39 -12.14 7.53 -5.60
C TYR A 39 -10.98 8.12 -6.40
N VAL A 40 -10.35 7.32 -7.28
CA VAL A 40 -9.29 7.78 -8.18
C VAL A 40 -9.81 8.88 -9.11
N ASN A 41 -10.96 8.68 -9.76
CA ASN A 41 -11.54 9.64 -10.69
C ASN A 41 -11.82 10.99 -10.01
N ARG A 42 -12.38 10.96 -8.79
CA ARG A 42 -12.63 12.17 -7.99
C ARG A 42 -11.34 12.91 -7.62
N LEU A 43 -10.29 12.19 -7.22
CA LEU A 43 -9.01 12.83 -6.90
C LEU A 43 -8.31 13.38 -8.14
N GLU A 44 -8.46 12.72 -9.29
CA GLU A 44 -7.95 13.25 -10.56
C GLU A 44 -8.68 14.53 -10.99
N ASP A 45 -9.98 14.65 -10.72
CA ASP A 45 -10.73 15.90 -10.91
C ASP A 45 -10.20 17.01 -10.00
N GLU A 46 -10.01 16.74 -8.70
CA GLU A 46 -9.44 17.73 -7.77
C GLU A 46 -8.03 18.16 -8.18
N ARG A 47 -7.20 17.21 -8.65
CA ARG A 47 -5.91 17.52 -9.25
C ARG A 47 -6.06 18.47 -10.43
N ARG A 48 -6.94 18.15 -11.39
CA ARG A 48 -7.15 18.97 -12.59
C ARG A 48 -7.59 20.39 -12.23
N LYS A 49 -8.41 20.55 -11.19
CA LYS A 49 -8.83 21.88 -10.70
C LYS A 49 -7.65 22.71 -10.20
N ILE A 50 -6.71 22.09 -9.48
CA ILE A 50 -5.56 22.79 -8.91
C ILE A 50 -4.32 22.82 -9.81
N GLU A 51 -4.39 22.17 -10.98
CA GLU A 51 -3.28 22.03 -11.93
C GLU A 51 -2.69 23.39 -12.37
N VAL A 52 -3.53 24.41 -12.52
CA VAL A 52 -3.09 25.77 -12.87
C VAL A 52 -2.33 26.46 -11.74
N PHE A 53 -2.52 26.00 -10.49
CA PHE A 53 -1.87 26.52 -9.29
C PHE A 53 -0.65 25.68 -8.86
N ARG A 54 -0.07 24.88 -9.75
CA ARG A 54 1.02 23.95 -9.39
C ARG A 54 2.28 24.64 -8.87
N ARG A 55 2.52 25.90 -9.25
CA ARG A 55 3.67 26.66 -8.75
C ARG A 55 3.41 27.25 -7.37
N GLU A 56 2.15 27.56 -7.10
CA GLU A 56 1.65 28.19 -5.88
C GLU A 56 1.32 27.17 -4.80
N LEU A 57 0.88 25.96 -5.19
CA LEU A 57 0.45 24.86 -4.33
C LEU A 57 1.20 23.55 -4.64
N PRO A 58 2.55 23.53 -4.63
CA PRO A 58 3.30 22.34 -4.98
C PRO A 58 3.04 21.16 -4.04
N LEU A 59 2.81 21.43 -2.75
CA LEU A 59 2.54 20.38 -1.75
C LEU A 59 1.18 19.73 -1.93
N CYS A 60 0.12 20.51 -2.19
CA CYS A 60 -1.19 19.95 -2.50
C CYS A 60 -1.12 19.05 -3.73
N MET A 61 -0.31 19.44 -4.72
CA MET A 61 -0.15 18.64 -5.91
C MET A 61 0.59 17.31 -5.64
N LEU A 62 1.63 17.35 -4.82
CA LEU A 62 2.32 16.13 -4.38
C LEU A 62 1.35 15.17 -3.67
N LEU A 63 0.61 15.68 -2.69
CA LEU A 63 -0.32 14.88 -1.88
C LEU A 63 -1.42 14.21 -2.72
N LEU A 64 -2.02 14.92 -3.67
CA LEU A 64 -3.03 14.34 -4.56
C LEU A 64 -2.42 13.26 -5.47
N ASN A 65 -1.23 13.48 -6.02
CA ASN A 65 -0.57 12.47 -6.85
C ASN A 65 -0.23 11.20 -6.03
N ASP A 66 0.29 11.37 -4.82
CA ASP A 66 0.59 10.24 -3.92
C ASP A 66 -0.68 9.47 -3.55
N ALA A 67 -1.77 10.19 -3.24
CA ALA A 67 -3.06 9.59 -2.94
C ALA A 67 -3.61 8.77 -4.14
N ILE A 68 -3.57 9.34 -5.35
CA ILE A 68 -4.00 8.68 -6.58
C ILE A 68 -3.15 7.42 -6.83
N LEU A 69 -1.83 7.53 -6.68
CA LEU A 69 -0.91 6.41 -6.89
C LEU A 69 -1.22 5.27 -5.91
N LYS A 70 -1.38 5.59 -4.61
CA LYS A 70 -1.69 4.60 -3.58
C LYS A 70 -2.99 3.85 -3.85
N LEU A 71 -4.04 4.55 -4.30
CA LEU A 71 -5.32 3.90 -4.64
C LEU A 71 -5.23 3.03 -5.89
N LYS A 72 -4.44 3.45 -6.90
CA LYS A 72 -4.19 2.65 -8.10
C LYS A 72 -3.40 1.37 -7.78
N GLU A 73 -2.39 1.45 -6.91
CA GLU A 73 -1.67 0.26 -6.43
C GLU A 73 -2.60 -0.73 -5.72
N GLU A 74 -3.50 -0.23 -4.87
CA GLU A 74 -4.47 -1.10 -4.21
C GLU A 74 -5.45 -1.76 -5.19
N ALA A 75 -5.84 -1.03 -6.24
CA ALA A 75 -6.68 -1.58 -7.30
C ALA A 75 -5.95 -2.68 -8.09
N LEU A 76 -4.65 -2.53 -8.34
CA LEU A 76 -3.84 -3.58 -8.97
C LEU A 76 -3.74 -4.82 -8.08
N ARG A 77 -3.48 -4.66 -6.77
CA ARG A 77 -3.49 -5.77 -5.81
C ARG A 77 -4.83 -6.52 -5.79
N CYS A 78 -5.93 -5.80 -5.83
CA CYS A 78 -7.27 -6.41 -5.89
C CYS A 78 -7.45 -7.25 -7.18
N LYS A 79 -6.97 -6.76 -8.34
CA LYS A 79 -7.02 -7.51 -9.61
C LYS A 79 -6.18 -8.79 -9.54
N GLU A 80 -4.95 -8.70 -9.05
CA GLU A 80 -4.06 -9.86 -8.92
C GLU A 80 -4.65 -10.96 -8.03
N LEU A 81 -5.27 -10.59 -6.91
CA LEU A 81 -5.96 -11.54 -6.02
C LEU A 81 -7.16 -12.21 -6.71
N ASN A 82 -7.92 -11.45 -7.49
CA ASN A 82 -9.05 -11.97 -8.25
C ASN A 82 -8.60 -12.95 -9.34
N ASP A 83 -7.55 -12.62 -10.07
CA ASP A 83 -7.01 -13.46 -11.14
C ASP A 83 -6.43 -14.76 -10.58
N ARG A 84 -5.77 -14.72 -9.41
CA ARG A 84 -5.30 -15.92 -8.70
C ARG A 84 -6.45 -16.79 -8.19
N ALA A 85 -7.51 -16.17 -7.68
CA ALA A 85 -8.70 -16.90 -7.24
C ALA A 85 -9.42 -17.58 -8.43
N ALA A 86 -9.47 -16.91 -9.59
CA ALA A 86 -10.04 -17.46 -10.82
C ALA A 86 -9.19 -18.59 -11.41
N ALA A 87 -7.87 -18.56 -11.21
CA ALA A 87 -6.93 -19.58 -11.70
C ALA A 87 -6.90 -20.87 -10.87
N GLY A 88 -7.75 -21.02 -9.85
CA GLY A 88 -7.93 -22.28 -9.13
C GLY A 88 -6.75 -22.72 -8.24
N GLN A 89 -5.79 -21.84 -7.96
CA GLN A 89 -4.78 -22.08 -6.93
C GLN A 89 -5.39 -21.81 -5.54
N GLY A 90 -6.24 -22.74 -5.09
CA GLY A 90 -6.52 -22.88 -3.67
C GLY A 90 -5.26 -23.38 -2.98
N ASP A 91 -4.57 -22.48 -2.30
CA ASP A 91 -3.61 -22.88 -1.27
C ASP A 91 -3.94 -22.14 0.01
N GLY A 92 -3.75 -22.85 1.11
CA GLY A 92 -4.38 -22.65 2.40
C GLY A 92 -4.27 -21.25 3.01
N GLU A 93 -5.16 -21.05 3.98
CA GLU A 93 -5.11 -20.05 5.03
C GLU A 93 -3.68 -19.61 5.37
N GLU A 94 -3.37 -18.31 5.20
CA GLU A 94 -2.42 -17.57 6.05
C GLU A 94 -2.50 -16.06 5.73
N GLY A 95 -3.58 -15.44 6.18
CA GLY A 95 -3.52 -14.04 6.57
C GLY A 95 -2.67 -13.93 7.85
N GLU A 96 -1.76 -12.96 7.89
CA GLU A 96 -0.88 -12.61 9.02
C GLU A 96 0.41 -13.44 9.27
N MET A 97 1.41 -13.36 8.38
CA MET A 97 2.81 -13.53 8.83
C MET A 97 3.89 -12.88 7.94
N MET A 98 3.56 -11.89 7.10
CA MET A 98 4.54 -11.39 6.12
C MET A 98 5.50 -10.30 6.64
N ASN A 99 5.20 -9.61 7.75
CA ASN A 99 6.10 -8.57 8.26
C ASN A 99 7.13 -9.05 9.31
N LYS A 100 6.91 -10.21 9.95
CA LYS A 100 7.87 -10.73 10.94
C LYS A 100 9.12 -11.32 10.28
N LYS A 101 8.98 -11.91 9.08
CA LYS A 101 10.08 -12.52 8.33
C LYS A 101 11.08 -11.48 7.82
N SER A 102 10.63 -10.28 7.45
CA SER A 102 11.51 -9.22 6.93
C SER A 102 12.44 -8.63 8.01
N TRP A 103 12.01 -8.55 9.27
CA TRP A 103 12.85 -7.95 10.32
C TRP A 103 13.89 -8.92 10.91
N MET A 104 13.65 -10.23 10.77
CA MET A 104 14.61 -11.25 11.23
C MET A 104 15.77 -11.50 10.25
N ASP A 105 15.64 -11.06 8.99
CA ASP A 105 16.65 -11.27 7.96
C ASP A 105 17.88 -10.36 8.14
N SER A 106 17.69 -9.16 8.71
CA SER A 106 18.79 -8.22 8.99
C SER A 106 19.76 -8.70 10.08
N VAL A 107 19.39 -9.71 10.87
CA VAL A 107 20.23 -10.21 11.98
C VAL A 107 21.29 -11.20 11.48
N GLN A 108 21.09 -11.82 10.31
CA GLN A 108 22.02 -12.82 9.77
C GLN A 108 23.29 -12.20 9.17
N LEU A 109 23.32 -10.89 8.90
CA LEU A 109 24.49 -10.23 8.31
C LEU A 109 25.70 -10.10 9.26
N TRP A 110 25.51 -10.25 10.58
CA TRP A 110 26.57 -10.07 11.57
C TRP A 110 27.16 -11.39 12.06
N LYS A 111 26.60 -12.53 11.63
CA LYS A 111 27.06 -13.87 12.01
C LYS A 111 28.04 -14.50 11.02
N THR A 112 28.80 -13.67 10.29
CA THR A 112 29.96 -14.13 9.52
C THR A 112 31.22 -13.48 10.09
N GLY A 113 31.63 -13.97 11.25
CA GLY A 113 32.87 -13.60 11.91
C GLY A 113 33.15 -14.59 13.01
N ASP A 114 34.20 -15.39 12.81
CA ASP A 114 34.84 -16.32 13.74
C ASP A 114 34.07 -17.56 14.18
N SER A 115 34.38 -18.67 13.51
CA SER A 115 34.67 -19.97 14.17
C SER A 115 35.34 -20.91 13.16
N ASN A 116 36.66 -20.86 13.05
CA ASN A 116 37.48 -22.01 12.67
C ASN A 116 38.91 -21.80 13.18
N LEU A 117 39.06 -21.92 14.49
CA LEU A 117 40.32 -22.28 15.13
C LEU A 117 40.09 -23.68 15.70
N VAL A 118 40.47 -24.69 14.92
CA VAL A 118 40.67 -26.04 15.43
C VAL A 118 42.09 -26.41 15.05
N GLU A 119 42.98 -26.24 16.02
CA GLU A 119 44.27 -26.92 16.06
C GLU A 119 44.05 -28.42 15.86
N SER A 120 44.85 -29.04 15.00
CA SER A 120 45.08 -30.47 15.03
C SER A 120 46.54 -30.70 14.68
N ASP A 121 47.31 -30.81 15.76
CA ASP A 121 48.65 -31.33 15.84
C ASP A 121 48.72 -32.75 15.24
N SER A 122 49.72 -33.00 14.39
CA SER A 122 50.23 -34.34 14.04
C SER A 122 51.50 -34.20 13.19
N GLU A 123 52.66 -34.42 13.84
CA GLU A 123 53.93 -34.80 13.18
C GLU A 123 53.74 -36.01 12.24
N PRO A 124 54.67 -36.19 11.29
CA PRO A 124 55.43 -37.42 11.37
C PRO A 124 56.94 -37.25 11.14
N LYS A 125 57.70 -38.04 11.90
CA LYS A 125 59.09 -38.44 11.64
C LYS A 125 59.20 -39.18 10.30
N GLN A 126 60.14 -38.76 9.44
CA GLN A 126 61.38 -39.48 9.13
C GLN A 126 62.33 -38.59 8.33
#